data_AF-A0A3M2TAU0-F1
#
_entry.id   AF-A0A3M2TAU0-F1
#
_cell.length_a   1.000
_cell.length_b   1.000
_cell.length_c   1.000
_cell.angle_alpha   90.00
_cell.angle_beta   90.00
_cell.angle_gamma   90.00
#
_symmetry.space_group_name_H-M   'P 1'
#
loop_
_entity.id
_entity.type
_entity.pdbx_description
1 polymer ?
#
loop_
_entity_poly.entity_id
_entity_poly.type
_entity_poly.pdbx_seq_one_letter_code
_entity_poly.pdbx_strand_id
1 'polypeptide(L)'
;MQKKGHSVIIVEDNDQHDDECPNEYGNGQSKMSRSHYADKVKDLMIRTRGCELPGTYNPLVVGELFIEQCKPWESLVRRFTSNVLDAALFAINSALHHATDENTAVSLLHEIINPKLYDLRQALEKKIAEVLEPHKSRHPITYNHYLTENVQKAQAQRRRRQLKGVLQRIFGQKLLQGEYRYELDVNELLSQLVETTEADMDRYASYAAIDVMEAYYKLRACNMD
;
A
#
# COMPACT_ATOMS: atom_id res chain seq x y z
N MET A 1 5.10 8.17 1.88
CA MET A 1 4.89 6.94 1.06
C MET A 1 3.44 6.43 1.01
N GLN A 2 2.65 6.64 2.06
CA GLN A 2 1.35 5.98 2.25
C GLN A 2 0.29 6.18 1.15
N LYS A 3 0.23 7.35 0.49
CA LYS A 3 -0.83 7.65 -0.49
C LYS A 3 -0.47 7.34 -1.95
N LYS A 4 0.78 7.58 -2.35
CA LYS A 4 1.26 7.49 -3.74
C LYS A 4 2.36 6.45 -3.96
N GLY A 5 2.63 5.63 -2.95
CA GLY A 5 3.73 4.65 -2.97
C GLY A 5 3.32 3.24 -3.35
N HIS A 6 2.03 2.96 -3.51
CA HIS A 6 1.53 1.63 -3.90
C HIS A 6 1.63 1.46 -5.41
N SER A 7 2.08 0.29 -5.89
CA SER A 7 2.00 -0.04 -7.31
C SER A 7 0.57 -0.41 -7.71
N VAL A 8 -0.16 -1.09 -6.83
CA VAL A 8 -1.56 -1.48 -7.02
C VAL A 8 -2.40 -0.99 -5.84
N ILE A 9 -3.49 -0.29 -6.14
CA ILE A 9 -4.50 0.07 -5.15
C ILE A 9 -5.55 -1.03 -5.12
N ILE A 10 -5.62 -1.76 -4.02
CA ILE A 10 -6.56 -2.87 -3.82
C ILE A 10 -7.88 -2.31 -3.29
N VAL A 11 -8.98 -2.59 -3.97
CA VAL A 11 -10.32 -2.12 -3.62
C VAL A 11 -11.22 -3.31 -3.29
N GLU A 12 -12.01 -3.22 -2.22
CA GLU A 12 -12.95 -4.27 -1.85
C GLU A 12 -14.08 -4.38 -2.89
N ASP A 13 -14.48 -5.60 -3.25
CA ASP A 13 -15.42 -5.83 -4.36
C ASP A 13 -16.82 -5.21 -4.12
N ASN A 14 -17.22 -5.02 -2.86
CA ASN A 14 -18.51 -4.43 -2.46
C ASN A 14 -18.50 -2.90 -2.35
N ASP A 15 -17.33 -2.25 -2.50
CA ASP A 15 -17.20 -0.79 -2.41
C ASP A 15 -17.39 -0.12 -3.80
N GLN A 16 -18.04 -0.80 -4.75
CA GLN A 16 -18.57 -0.19 -5.98
C GLN A 16 -19.75 0.72 -5.65
N HIS A 17 -19.46 1.88 -5.05
CA HIS A 17 -20.27 3.07 -5.30
C HIS A 17 -19.79 3.69 -6.60
N ASP A 18 -20.75 4.15 -7.40
CA ASP A 18 -20.60 4.85 -8.68
C ASP A 18 -19.84 6.18 -8.52
N ASP A 19 -18.59 6.15 -8.08
CA ASP A 19 -17.62 7.18 -8.40
C ASP A 19 -16.94 6.75 -9.70
N GLU A 20 -17.60 7.06 -10.83
CA GLU A 20 -16.89 7.41 -12.06
C GLU A 20 -16.02 8.64 -11.76
N CYS A 21 -14.94 8.44 -11.01
CA CYS A 21 -13.85 9.39 -10.96
C CYS A 21 -13.00 9.14 -12.22
N PRO A 22 -12.88 10.14 -13.12
CA PRO A 22 -12.06 10.02 -14.31
C PRO A 22 -10.67 9.52 -13.96
N ASN A 23 -10.11 8.67 -14.83
CA ASN A 23 -8.74 8.19 -14.77
C ASN A 23 -7.74 9.37 -14.76
N GLU A 24 -7.52 9.98 -13.61
CA GLU A 24 -6.47 10.96 -13.36
C GLU A 24 -5.71 10.60 -12.08
N TYR A 25 -5.18 9.37 -12.03
CA TYR A 25 -4.08 9.06 -11.11
C TYR A 25 -2.78 9.11 -11.91
N GLY A 26 -2.20 10.32 -11.97
CA GLY A 26 -0.90 10.56 -12.59
C GLY A 26 0.18 9.61 -12.06
N ASN A 27 0.88 8.98 -13.01
CA ASN A 27 2.02 8.06 -12.85
C ASN A 27 1.75 6.73 -12.13
N GLY A 28 1.12 5.78 -12.83
CA GLY A 28 1.47 4.36 -12.73
C GLY A 28 0.83 3.54 -11.61
N GLN A 29 -0.19 4.05 -10.91
CA GLN A 29 -0.96 3.27 -9.94
C GLN A 29 -2.16 2.60 -10.61
N SER A 30 -2.18 1.27 -10.66
CA SER A 30 -3.34 0.53 -11.19
C SER A 30 -4.31 0.21 -10.05
N LYS A 31 -5.58 0.58 -10.19
CA LYS A 31 -6.65 0.09 -9.30
C LYS A 31 -6.99 -1.35 -9.68
N MET A 32 -7.19 -2.20 -8.68
CA MET A 32 -7.56 -3.60 -8.87
C MET A 32 -8.52 -4.03 -7.77
N SER A 33 -9.53 -4.82 -8.14
CA SER A 33 -10.42 -5.40 -7.13
C SER A 33 -9.67 -6.44 -6.30
N ARG A 34 -10.08 -6.62 -5.05
CA ARG A 34 -9.42 -7.56 -4.12
C ARG A 34 -9.52 -8.99 -4.62
N SER A 35 -10.67 -9.40 -5.17
CA SER A 35 -10.82 -10.70 -5.82
C SER A 35 -9.78 -10.91 -6.92
N HIS A 36 -9.68 -9.98 -7.86
CA HIS A 36 -8.76 -10.13 -8.99
C HIS A 36 -7.29 -10.09 -8.55
N TYR A 37 -6.97 -9.31 -7.52
CA TYR A 37 -5.63 -9.33 -6.94
C TYR A 37 -5.36 -10.67 -6.23
N ALA A 38 -6.34 -11.24 -5.53
CA ALA A 38 -6.22 -12.56 -4.91
C ALA A 38 -5.96 -13.67 -5.93
N ASP A 39 -6.55 -13.61 -7.12
CA ASP A 39 -6.26 -14.57 -8.19
C ASP A 39 -4.80 -14.48 -8.66
N LYS A 40 -4.24 -13.26 -8.78
CA LYS A 40 -2.81 -13.07 -9.08
C LYS A 40 -1.91 -13.62 -7.97
N VAL A 41 -2.30 -13.41 -6.71
CA VAL A 41 -1.55 -13.93 -5.56
C VAL A 41 -1.62 -15.46 -5.55
N LYS A 42 -2.77 -16.05 -5.88
CA LYS A 42 -2.94 -17.49 -6.03
C LYS A 42 -1.99 -18.06 -7.07
N ASP A 43 -1.89 -17.44 -8.24
CA ASP A 43 -0.96 -17.85 -9.29
C ASP A 43 0.51 -17.77 -8.83
N LEU A 44 0.87 -16.71 -8.09
CA LEU A 44 2.19 -16.58 -7.49
C LEU A 44 2.46 -17.70 -6.49
N MET A 45 1.51 -17.95 -5.57
CA MET A 45 1.63 -19.00 -4.55
C MET A 45 1.76 -20.39 -5.16
N ILE A 46 1.00 -20.71 -6.21
CA ILE A 46 1.09 -21.99 -6.93
C ILE A 46 2.50 -22.17 -7.51
N ARG A 47 3.10 -21.10 -8.06
CA ARG A 47 4.46 -21.13 -8.63
C ARG A 47 5.55 -21.26 -7.59
N THR A 48 5.34 -20.75 -6.38
CA THR A 48 6.33 -20.75 -5.29
C THR A 48 6.03 -21.79 -4.20
N ARG A 49 5.07 -22.69 -4.46
CA ARG A 49 4.54 -23.63 -3.48
C ARG A 49 5.64 -24.57 -2.97
N GLY A 50 5.72 -24.71 -1.65
CA GLY A 50 6.60 -25.66 -0.99
C GLY A 50 5.84 -26.74 -0.24
N CYS A 51 6.26 -27.00 1.00
CA CYS A 51 5.65 -27.97 1.92
C CYS A 51 4.48 -27.38 2.72
N GLU A 52 3.74 -26.44 2.14
CA GLU A 52 2.61 -25.77 2.80
C GLU A 52 1.39 -26.69 2.89
N LEU A 53 0.65 -26.60 4.00
CA LEU A 53 -0.62 -27.30 4.14
C LEU A 53 -1.72 -26.56 3.35
N PRO A 54 -2.76 -27.28 2.87
CA PRO A 54 -3.93 -26.64 2.25
C PRO A 54 -4.51 -25.55 3.17
N GLY A 55 -4.78 -24.37 2.61
CA GLY A 55 -5.27 -23.21 3.39
C GLY A 55 -4.20 -22.36 4.05
N THR A 56 -2.93 -22.75 3.91
CA THR A 56 -1.79 -21.96 4.37
C THR A 56 -0.97 -21.46 3.19
N TYR A 57 -0.04 -20.54 3.44
CA TYR A 57 0.84 -19.98 2.43
C TYR A 57 2.26 -19.86 2.99
N ASN A 58 3.25 -19.87 2.11
CA ASN A 58 4.64 -19.58 2.46
C ASN A 58 4.77 -18.12 2.92
N PRO A 59 5.21 -17.84 4.16
CA PRO A 59 5.37 -16.47 4.65
C PRO A 59 6.26 -15.57 3.78
N LEU A 60 7.18 -16.14 2.98
CA LEU A 60 8.02 -15.38 2.06
C LEU A 60 7.24 -14.69 0.93
N VAL A 61 6.05 -15.20 0.59
CA VAL A 61 5.15 -14.56 -0.39
C VAL A 61 4.80 -13.13 0.05
N VAL A 62 4.64 -12.88 1.36
CA VAL A 62 4.40 -11.53 1.89
C VAL A 62 5.53 -10.57 1.51
N GLY A 63 6.77 -11.04 1.54
CA GLY A 63 7.94 -10.25 1.14
C GLY A 63 7.93 -9.89 -0.34
N GLU A 64 7.56 -10.85 -1.19
CA GLU A 64 7.45 -10.64 -2.64
C GLU A 64 6.35 -9.64 -2.99
N LEU A 65 5.17 -9.81 -2.39
CA LEU A 65 4.05 -8.89 -2.58
C LEU A 65 4.41 -7.48 -2.08
N PHE A 66 5.12 -7.38 -0.95
CA PHE A 66 5.60 -6.10 -0.43
C PHE A 66 6.59 -5.41 -1.38
N ILE A 67 7.59 -6.13 -1.90
CA ILE A 67 8.55 -5.57 -2.86
C ILE A 67 7.82 -5.08 -4.11
N GLU A 68 6.86 -5.87 -4.61
CA GLU A 68 6.06 -5.47 -5.77
C GLU A 68 5.26 -4.19 -5.51
N GLN A 69 4.69 -4.06 -4.31
CA GLN A 69 3.96 -2.87 -3.90
C GLN A 69 4.88 -1.65 -3.72
N CYS A 70 6.13 -1.86 -3.32
CA CYS A 70 7.12 -0.79 -3.10
C CYS A 70 7.87 -0.36 -4.36
N LYS A 71 7.65 -0.98 -5.54
CA LYS A 71 8.30 -0.58 -6.81
C LYS A 71 8.30 0.94 -7.08
N PRO A 72 7.22 1.70 -6.79
CA PRO A 72 7.19 3.16 -7.03
C PRO A 72 8.01 3.99 -6.05
N TRP A 73 8.52 3.42 -4.95
CA TRP A 73 9.18 4.20 -3.90
C TRP A 73 10.46 4.87 -4.38
N GLU A 74 11.28 4.16 -5.16
CA GLU A 74 12.53 4.72 -5.66
C GLU A 74 12.31 5.94 -6.55
N SER A 75 11.36 5.88 -7.48
CA SER A 75 11.04 7.01 -8.36
C SER A 75 10.43 8.17 -7.57
N LEU A 76 9.62 7.89 -6.54
CA LEU A 76 9.05 8.92 -5.68
C LEU A 76 10.14 9.68 -4.91
N VAL A 77 11.07 8.96 -4.27
CA VAL A 77 12.16 9.58 -3.51
C VAL A 77 13.08 10.37 -4.44
N ARG A 78 13.43 9.82 -5.61
CA ARG A 78 14.26 10.53 -6.60
C ARG A 78 13.60 11.83 -7.07
N ARG A 79 12.30 11.81 -7.38
CA ARG A 79 11.55 13.01 -7.78
C ARG A 79 11.50 14.05 -6.66
N PHE A 80 11.20 13.62 -5.43
CA PHE A 80 11.20 14.52 -4.28
C PHE A 80 12.57 15.17 -4.08
N THR A 81 13.63 14.37 -4.18
CA THR A 81 15.02 14.83 -4.06
C THR A 81 15.38 15.86 -5.13
N SER A 82 15.01 15.60 -6.39
CA SER A 82 15.21 16.57 -7.47
C SER A 82 14.54 17.90 -7.15
N ASN A 83 13.26 17.87 -6.76
CA ASN A 83 12.51 19.09 -6.45
C ASN A 83 13.15 19.90 -5.30
N VAL A 84 13.68 19.23 -4.27
CA VAL A 84 14.37 19.89 -3.17
C VAL A 84 15.68 20.53 -3.62
N LEU A 85 16.47 19.84 -4.46
CA LEU A 85 17.71 20.37 -5.02
C LEU A 85 17.43 21.58 -5.93
N ASP A 86 16.41 21.49 -6.77
CA ASP A 86 16.00 22.57 -7.67
C ASP A 86 15.53 23.81 -6.88
N ALA A 87 14.76 23.61 -5.81
CA ALA A 87 14.35 24.69 -4.92
C ALA A 87 15.52 25.34 -4.18
N ALA A 88 16.49 24.53 -3.71
CA ALA A 88 17.70 25.03 -3.07
C ALA A 88 18.55 25.86 -4.05
N LEU A 89 18.74 25.38 -5.28
CA LEU A 89 19.44 26.10 -6.33
C LEU A 89 18.75 27.43 -6.67
N PHE A 90 17.42 27.41 -6.80
CA PHE A 90 16.65 28.61 -7.05
C PHE A 90 16.83 29.66 -5.94
N ALA A 91 16.79 29.24 -4.68
CA ALA A 91 16.99 30.12 -3.54
C ALA A 91 18.41 30.71 -3.50
N ILE A 92 19.43 29.88 -3.76
CA ILE A 92 20.83 30.31 -3.80
C ILE A 92 21.04 31.33 -4.93
N ASN A 93 20.57 31.03 -6.15
CA ASN A 93 20.66 31.96 -7.28
C ASN A 93 19.96 33.28 -6.98
N SER A 94 18.76 33.24 -6.40
CA SER A 94 18.01 34.45 -6.03
C SER A 94 18.77 35.31 -5.00
N ALA A 95 19.40 34.68 -4.01
CA ALA A 95 20.20 35.38 -3.01
C ALA A 95 21.45 36.02 -3.60
N LEU A 96 22.16 35.33 -4.49
CA LEU A 96 23.37 35.84 -5.15
C LEU A 96 23.06 37.02 -6.07
N HIS A 97 22.05 36.89 -6.92
CA HIS A 97 21.65 37.98 -7.80
C HIS A 97 21.17 39.23 -7.04
N HIS A 98 20.68 39.07 -5.81
CA HIS A 98 20.32 40.20 -4.95
C HIS A 98 21.54 40.82 -4.26
N ALA A 99 22.53 40.01 -3.85
CA ALA A 99 23.65 40.44 -3.03
C ALA A 99 24.90 40.86 -3.81
N THR A 100 25.06 40.41 -5.05
CA THR A 100 26.29 40.59 -5.85
C THR A 100 25.99 41.01 -7.29
N ASP A 101 26.99 41.59 -7.97
CA ASP A 101 26.92 41.82 -9.41
C ASP A 101 26.99 40.49 -10.21
N GLU A 102 26.60 40.54 -11.48
CA GLU A 102 26.45 39.35 -12.32
C GLU A 102 27.76 38.56 -12.49
N ASN A 103 28.90 39.23 -12.62
CA ASN A 103 30.18 38.55 -12.77
C ASN A 103 30.58 37.83 -11.48
N THR A 104 30.43 38.51 -10.34
CA THR A 104 30.70 37.91 -9.02
C THR A 104 29.76 36.74 -8.74
N ALA A 105 28.46 36.88 -9.06
CA ALA A 105 27.48 35.80 -8.89
C ALA A 105 27.86 34.55 -9.70
N VAL A 106 28.22 34.72 -10.98
CA VAL A 106 28.62 33.62 -11.86
C VAL A 106 29.90 32.94 -11.36
N SER A 107 30.92 33.71 -10.95
CA SER A 107 32.15 33.14 -10.40
C SER A 107 31.90 32.35 -9.11
N LEU A 108 31.11 32.89 -8.18
CA LEU A 108 30.76 32.19 -6.93
C LEU A 108 29.96 30.91 -7.19
N LEU A 109 29.02 30.95 -8.14
CA LEU A 109 28.25 29.77 -8.54
C LEU A 109 29.15 28.67 -9.08
N HIS A 110 30.03 29.01 -10.01
CA HIS A 110 30.86 28.04 -10.70
C HIS A 110 31.98 27.48 -9.81
N GLU A 111 32.68 28.33 -9.06
CA GLU A 111 33.89 27.93 -8.32
C GLU A 111 33.60 27.34 -6.94
N ILE A 112 32.51 27.77 -6.29
CA ILE A 112 32.25 27.40 -4.89
C ILE A 112 30.97 26.57 -4.77
N ILE A 113 29.86 27.06 -5.31
CA ILE A 113 28.54 26.53 -4.99
C ILE A 113 28.26 25.24 -5.76
N ASN A 114 28.45 25.22 -7.07
CA ASN A 114 28.20 24.04 -7.90
C ASN A 114 29.03 22.83 -7.46
N PRO A 115 30.34 22.94 -7.16
CA PRO A 115 31.11 21.84 -6.61
C PRO A 115 30.54 21.30 -5.29
N LYS A 116 30.18 22.18 -4.35
CA LYS A 116 29.62 21.77 -3.05
C LYS A 116 28.23 21.15 -3.18
N LEU A 117 27.41 21.67 -4.08
CA LEU A 117 26.09 21.12 -4.36
C LEU A 117 26.18 19.74 -5.01
N TYR A 118 27.19 19.53 -5.87
CA TYR A 118 27.47 18.23 -6.46
C TYR A 118 27.85 17.19 -5.40
N ASP A 119 28.76 17.54 -4.47
CA ASP A 119 29.13 16.68 -3.34
C ASP A 119 27.92 16.32 -2.47
N LEU A 120 27.09 17.32 -2.14
CA LEU A 120 25.86 17.12 -1.37
C LEU A 120 24.87 16.21 -2.08
N ARG A 121 24.71 16.38 -3.40
CA ARG A 121 23.84 15.53 -4.22
C ARG A 121 24.32 14.08 -4.18
N GLN A 122 25.62 13.82 -4.35
CA GLN A 122 26.15 12.46 -4.26
C GLN A 122 25.92 11.83 -2.89
N ALA A 123 26.17 12.60 -1.82
CA ALA A 123 25.94 12.14 -0.45
C ALA A 123 24.46 11.79 -0.20
N LEU A 124 23.56 12.61 -0.73
CA LEU A 124 22.11 12.40 -0.65
C LEU A 124 21.68 11.16 -1.44
N GLU A 125 22.14 10.98 -2.67
CA GLU A 125 21.85 9.79 -3.49
C GLU A 125 22.32 8.50 -2.79
N LYS A 126 23.50 8.53 -2.17
CA LYS A 126 24.01 7.42 -1.36
C LYS A 126 23.10 7.12 -0.16
N LYS A 127 22.70 8.15 0.58
CA LYS A 127 21.79 7.98 1.74
C LYS A 127 20.42 7.46 1.35
N ILE A 128 19.89 7.89 0.21
CA ILE A 128 18.64 7.36 -0.33
C ILE A 128 18.78 5.86 -0.66
N ALA A 129 19.89 5.45 -1.26
CA ALA A 129 20.14 4.04 -1.55
C ALA A 129 20.21 3.20 -0.26
N GLU A 130 20.93 3.68 0.76
CA GLU A 130 21.01 3.04 2.09
C GLU A 130 19.63 2.90 2.75
N VAL A 131 18.78 3.93 2.70
CA VAL A 131 17.44 3.89 3.30
C VAL A 131 16.49 2.98 2.52
N LEU A 132 16.62 2.88 1.21
CA LEU A 132 15.75 2.03 0.38
C LEU A 132 16.16 0.55 0.39
N GLU A 133 17.43 0.23 0.66
CA GLU A 133 17.96 -1.14 0.63
C GLU A 133 17.15 -2.16 1.46
N PRO A 134 16.78 -1.88 2.73
CA PRO A 134 16.01 -2.82 3.55
C PRO A 134 14.65 -3.19 2.93
N HIS A 135 14.09 -2.30 2.11
CA HIS A 135 12.78 -2.49 1.48
C HIS A 135 12.85 -3.27 0.16
N LYS A 136 14.06 -3.59 -0.30
CA LYS A 136 14.31 -4.47 -1.44
C LYS A 136 14.53 -5.93 -1.02
N SER A 137 14.65 -6.20 0.29
CA SER A 137 14.85 -7.55 0.83
C SER A 137 13.56 -8.37 0.83
N ARG A 138 13.66 -9.63 0.38
CA ARG A 138 12.54 -10.60 0.29
C ARG A 138 12.12 -11.18 1.65
N HIS A 139 12.86 -10.89 2.72
CA HIS A 139 12.63 -11.46 4.04
C HIS A 139 11.98 -10.42 4.96
N PRO A 140 10.64 -10.35 5.03
CA PRO A 140 9.98 -9.44 5.95
C PRO A 140 10.23 -9.92 7.39
N ILE A 141 10.84 -9.06 8.20
CA ILE A 141 11.04 -9.30 9.64
C ILE A 141 10.47 -8.13 10.41
N THR A 142 9.57 -8.40 11.35
CA THR A 142 9.09 -7.42 12.32
C THR A 142 8.66 -8.11 13.59
N TYR A 143 9.01 -7.53 14.74
CA TYR A 143 8.51 -7.94 16.06
C TYR A 143 7.42 -6.99 16.57
N ASN A 144 6.95 -6.10 15.69
CA ASN A 144 5.95 -5.12 16.06
C ASN A 144 4.57 -5.78 16.17
N HIS A 145 4.02 -5.79 17.39
CA HIS A 145 2.69 -6.35 17.69
C HIS A 145 1.55 -5.72 16.88
N TYR A 146 1.74 -4.50 16.37
CA TYR A 146 0.78 -3.84 15.49
C TYR A 146 0.53 -4.62 14.18
N LEU A 147 1.42 -5.52 13.75
CA LEU A 147 1.19 -6.33 12.56
C LEU A 147 -0.08 -7.19 12.74
N THR A 148 -0.09 -8.00 13.79
CA THR A 148 -1.19 -8.90 14.10
C THR A 148 -2.46 -8.11 14.40
N GLU A 149 -2.36 -7.01 15.13
CA GLU A 149 -3.50 -6.15 15.43
C GLU A 149 -4.12 -5.54 14.15
N ASN A 150 -3.28 -5.04 13.22
CA ASN A 150 -3.75 -4.47 11.97
C ASN A 150 -4.43 -5.52 11.08
N VAL A 151 -3.87 -6.73 11.00
CA VAL A 151 -4.46 -7.86 10.26
C VAL A 151 -5.83 -8.21 10.86
N GLN A 152 -5.91 -8.41 12.17
CA GLN A 152 -7.16 -8.76 12.85
C GLN A 152 -8.23 -7.67 12.68
N LYS A 153 -7.84 -6.39 12.79
CA LYS A 153 -8.76 -5.26 12.54
C LYS A 153 -9.27 -5.25 11.11
N ALA A 154 -8.40 -5.43 10.10
CA ALA A 154 -8.80 -5.47 8.70
C ALA A 154 -9.77 -6.62 8.42
N GLN A 155 -9.46 -7.82 8.92
CA GLN A 155 -10.33 -9.00 8.79
C GLN A 155 -11.67 -8.82 9.50
N ALA A 156 -11.68 -8.26 10.71
CA ALA A 156 -12.91 -7.98 11.45
C ALA A 156 -13.80 -6.96 10.71
N GLN A 157 -13.20 -5.91 10.14
CA GLN A 157 -13.93 -4.92 9.34
C GLN A 157 -14.56 -5.56 8.10
N ARG A 158 -13.81 -6.38 7.35
CA ARG A 158 -14.36 -7.09 6.17
C ARG A 158 -15.46 -8.07 6.55
N ARG A 159 -15.26 -8.91 7.57
CA ARG A 159 -16.30 -9.83 8.05
C ARG A 159 -17.55 -9.05 8.44
N ARG A 160 -17.41 -7.94 9.17
CA ARG A 160 -18.55 -7.08 9.52
C ARG A 160 -19.29 -6.54 8.28
N ARG A 161 -18.58 -6.14 7.22
CA ARG A 161 -19.21 -5.70 5.95
C ARG A 161 -19.96 -6.84 5.25
N GLN A 162 -19.34 -8.02 5.15
CA GLN A 162 -19.97 -9.21 4.57
C GLN A 162 -21.23 -9.61 5.34
N LEU A 163 -21.14 -9.69 6.67
CA LEU A 163 -22.27 -9.96 7.55
C LEU A 163 -23.39 -8.93 7.39
N LYS A 164 -23.05 -7.64 7.33
CA LYS A 164 -24.02 -6.58 7.06
C LYS A 164 -24.74 -6.80 5.72
N GLY A 165 -24.02 -7.20 4.67
CA GLY A 165 -24.61 -7.52 3.36
C GLY A 165 -25.53 -8.73 3.38
N VAL A 166 -25.20 -9.80 4.14
CA VAL A 166 -26.10 -10.94 4.37
C VAL A 166 -27.36 -10.49 5.09
N LEU A 167 -27.21 -9.76 6.20
CA LEU A 167 -28.34 -9.25 6.97
C LEU A 167 -29.22 -8.33 6.13
N GLN A 168 -28.64 -7.45 5.30
CA GLN A 168 -29.41 -6.61 4.38
C GLN A 168 -30.19 -7.42 3.34
N ARG A 169 -29.68 -8.55 2.86
CA ARG A 169 -30.42 -9.44 1.95
C ARG A 169 -31.61 -10.12 2.65
N ILE A 170 -31.43 -10.54 3.89
CA ILE A 170 -32.48 -11.22 4.68
C ILE A 170 -33.58 -10.23 5.11
N PHE A 171 -33.18 -9.07 5.62
CA PHE A 171 -34.09 -8.11 6.26
C PHE A 171 -34.51 -6.93 5.36
N GLY A 172 -33.85 -6.74 4.21
CA GLY A 172 -34.11 -5.64 3.27
C GLY A 172 -33.81 -4.24 3.82
N GLN A 173 -34.43 -3.20 3.24
CA GLN A 173 -34.29 -1.80 3.67
C GLN A 173 -34.78 -1.54 5.12
N LYS A 174 -35.53 -2.48 5.71
CA LYS A 174 -36.11 -2.36 7.05
C LYS A 174 -35.07 -2.41 8.18
N LEU A 175 -33.87 -2.92 7.90
CA LEU A 175 -32.73 -2.88 8.83
C LEU A 175 -32.28 -1.45 9.19
N LEU A 176 -32.72 -0.45 8.40
CA LEU A 176 -32.42 0.97 8.59
C LEU A 176 -33.51 1.73 9.37
N GLN A 177 -34.65 1.09 9.69
CA GLN A 177 -35.85 1.76 10.21
C GLN A 177 -36.19 1.53 11.70
N GLY A 178 -35.36 0.79 12.47
CA GLY A 178 -35.50 0.65 13.93
C GLY A 178 -35.74 -0.79 14.44
N GLU A 179 -36.25 -0.92 15.68
CA GLU A 179 -36.56 -2.21 16.33
C GLU A 179 -37.84 -2.84 15.73
N TYR A 180 -37.67 -3.90 14.95
CA TYR A 180 -38.77 -4.76 14.48
C TYR A 180 -38.60 -6.16 15.04
N ARG A 181 -39.72 -6.76 15.49
CA ARG A 181 -39.76 -8.19 15.85
C ARG A 181 -39.97 -9.02 14.59
N TYR A 182 -39.02 -9.90 14.31
CA TYR A 182 -39.09 -10.88 13.24
C TYR A 182 -39.25 -12.27 13.85
N GLU A 183 -40.16 -13.08 13.31
CA GLU A 183 -40.05 -14.53 13.41
C GLU A 183 -39.00 -14.98 12.40
N LEU A 184 -37.95 -15.63 12.87
CA LEU A 184 -36.81 -16.00 12.05
C LEU A 184 -36.38 -17.41 12.39
N ASP A 185 -36.15 -18.23 11.37
CA ASP A 185 -35.49 -19.51 11.56
C ASP A 185 -34.00 -19.26 11.77
N VAL A 186 -33.55 -19.51 13.00
CA VAL A 186 -32.15 -19.37 13.39
C VAL A 186 -31.24 -20.28 12.56
N ASN A 187 -31.72 -21.45 12.13
CA ASN A 187 -30.94 -22.37 11.31
C ASN A 187 -30.76 -21.85 9.88
N GLU A 188 -31.79 -21.22 9.32
CA GLU A 188 -31.72 -20.57 8.00
C GLU A 188 -30.78 -19.36 8.01
N LEU A 189 -30.80 -18.57 9.09
CA LEU A 189 -29.83 -17.50 9.27
C LEU A 189 -28.40 -18.06 9.37
N LEU A 190 -28.20 -19.10 10.18
CA LEU A 190 -26.89 -19.72 10.35
C LEU A 190 -26.36 -20.32 9.04
N SER A 191 -27.19 -20.98 8.24
CA SER A 191 -26.76 -21.54 6.95
C SER A 191 -26.30 -20.45 5.99
N GLN A 192 -27.06 -19.36 5.86
CA GLN A 192 -26.68 -18.23 5.00
C GLN A 192 -25.42 -17.50 5.48
N LEU A 193 -25.17 -17.48 6.80
CA LEU A 193 -23.94 -16.93 7.36
C LEU A 193 -22.74 -17.84 7.07
N VAL A 194 -22.88 -19.16 7.20
CA VAL A 194 -21.81 -20.13 6.94
C VAL A 194 -21.50 -20.24 5.44
N GLU A 195 -22.49 -20.17 4.56
CA GLU A 195 -22.28 -20.21 3.10
C GLU A 195 -21.38 -19.07 2.58
N THR A 196 -21.22 -17.98 3.34
CA THR A 196 -20.29 -16.90 2.97
C THR A 196 -18.81 -17.20 3.26
N THR A 197 -18.48 -18.34 3.86
CA THR A 197 -17.08 -18.73 4.04
C THR A 197 -16.44 -19.16 2.72
N GLU A 198 -15.26 -18.63 2.41
CA GLU A 198 -14.49 -18.99 1.22
C GLU A 198 -14.12 -20.48 1.27
N ALA A 199 -14.65 -21.26 0.33
CA ALA A 199 -14.44 -22.70 0.26
C ALA A 199 -13.15 -23.06 -0.51
N ASP A 200 -12.68 -22.17 -1.40
CA ASP A 200 -11.40 -22.35 -2.08
C ASP A 200 -10.25 -22.03 -1.13
N MET A 201 -9.58 -23.08 -0.63
CA MET A 201 -8.48 -22.97 0.32
C MET A 201 -7.30 -22.15 -0.21
N ASP A 202 -7.03 -22.19 -1.51
CA ASP A 202 -5.93 -21.42 -2.12
C ASP A 202 -6.30 -19.93 -2.21
N ARG A 203 -7.56 -19.64 -2.52
CA ARG A 203 -8.10 -18.27 -2.54
C ARG A 203 -8.16 -17.68 -1.13
N TYR A 204 -8.58 -18.48 -0.14
CA TYR A 204 -8.51 -18.11 1.27
C TYR A 204 -7.08 -17.74 1.70
N ALA A 205 -6.11 -18.61 1.38
CA ALA A 205 -4.71 -18.37 1.70
C ALA A 205 -4.15 -17.12 0.99
N SER A 206 -4.60 -16.85 -0.24
CA SER A 206 -4.25 -15.64 -0.98
C SER A 206 -4.76 -14.37 -0.29
N TYR A 207 -6.02 -14.34 0.14
CA TYR A 207 -6.55 -13.21 0.93
C TYR A 207 -5.80 -13.00 2.23
N ALA A 208 -5.45 -14.08 2.94
CA ALA A 208 -4.68 -14.01 4.17
C ALA A 208 -3.27 -13.41 3.92
N ALA A 209 -2.60 -13.82 2.84
CA ALA A 209 -1.31 -13.25 2.45
C ALA A 209 -1.40 -11.75 2.13
N ILE A 210 -2.46 -11.33 1.43
CA ILE A 210 -2.72 -9.92 1.12
C ILE A 210 -2.92 -9.12 2.41
N ASP A 211 -3.67 -9.64 3.37
CA ASP A 211 -3.93 -8.96 4.65
C ASP A 211 -2.64 -8.67 5.42
N VAL A 212 -1.78 -9.69 5.51
CA VAL A 212 -0.49 -9.55 6.19
C VAL A 212 0.41 -8.59 5.42
N MET A 213 0.41 -8.63 4.09
CA MET A 213 1.17 -7.69 3.27
C MET A 213 0.69 -6.25 3.44
N GLU A 214 -0.61 -5.96 3.39
CA GLU A 214 -1.16 -4.61 3.56
C GLU A 214 -0.83 -4.05 4.96
N ALA A 215 -0.97 -4.90 5.99
CA ALA A 215 -0.60 -4.54 7.36
C ALA A 215 0.90 -4.28 7.50
N TYR A 216 1.74 -5.14 6.90
CA TYR A 216 3.19 -4.97 6.89
C TYR A 216 3.62 -3.71 6.13
N TYR A 217 3.00 -3.45 4.98
CA TYR A 217 3.23 -2.24 4.19
C TYR A 217 2.90 -0.99 5.01
N LYS A 218 1.75 -0.95 5.67
CA LYS A 218 1.34 0.17 6.52
C LYS A 218 2.36 0.47 7.62
N LEU A 219 2.91 -0.56 8.27
CA LEU A 219 3.94 -0.40 9.29
C LEU A 219 5.23 0.18 8.71
N ARG A 220 5.67 -0.33 7.56
CA ARG A 220 6.91 0.13 6.91
C ARG A 220 6.78 1.54 6.36
N ALA A 221 5.61 1.88 5.78
CA ALA A 221 5.34 3.19 5.25
C ALA A 221 5.21 4.27 6.34
N CYS A 222 4.74 3.91 7.55
CA CYS A 222 4.63 4.86 8.67
C CYS A 222 5.98 5.11 9.37
N ASN A 223 6.90 4.14 9.38
CA ASN A 223 8.25 4.31 9.94
C ASN A 223 9.18 5.18 9.06
N MET A 224 8.71 5.62 7.89
CA MET A 224 9.46 6.49 6.96
C MET A 224 9.06 7.97 7.04
N ASP A 225 7.99 8.29 7.78
CA ASP A 225 7.55 9.67 8.02
C ASP A 225 8.18 10.18 9.33
#